data_AF-X1KHS4-F1
#
_entry.id   AF-X1KHS4-F1
#
_cell.length_a   1.000
_cell.length_b   1.000
_cell.length_c   1.000
_cell.angle_alpha   90.00
_cell.angle_beta   90.00
_cell.angle_gamma   90.00
#
_symmetry.space_group_name_H-M   'P 1'
#
loop_
_entity.id
_entity.type
_entity.pdbx_description
1 polymer ?
#
loop_
_entity_poly.entity_id
_entity_poly.type
_entity_poly.pdbx_seq_one_letter_code
_entity_poly.pdbx_strand_id
1 'polypeptide(L)'
;TSAQNYEPILRIRGPMIHAQLAETYLLNVINFQTLIASKASRIRNVAPNKVLLEFGTRRSHSPLAGIYAARASYIAGFNGTSNVIADIELGIKSSGTMAHSFVQKFNTELDSFNVYYDIYGENS
;
A
#
# COMPACT_ATOMS: atom_id res chain seq x y z
N THR A 1 -1.00 -7.85 20.04
CA THR A 1 0.03 -8.88 20.27
C THR A 1 0.76 -9.10 18.96
N SER A 2 2.08 -8.90 18.90
CA SER A 2 2.86 -9.17 17.68
C SER A 2 3.08 -10.68 17.55
N ALA A 3 2.84 -11.25 16.36
CA ALA A 3 3.19 -12.64 16.09
C ALA A 3 4.70 -12.86 16.27
N GLN A 4 5.10 -13.91 16.99
CA GLN A 4 6.51 -14.27 17.17
C GLN A 4 6.93 -15.45 16.28
N ASN A 5 8.23 -15.62 16.12
CA ASN A 5 8.77 -16.77 15.39
C ASN A 5 8.36 -18.07 16.10
N TYR A 6 8.02 -19.10 15.31
CA TYR A 6 7.60 -20.42 15.78
C TYR A 6 6.24 -20.48 16.50
N GLU A 7 5.42 -19.42 16.42
CA GLU A 7 4.04 -19.43 16.90
C GLU A 7 3.04 -19.65 15.74
N PRO A 8 2.02 -20.51 15.89
CA PRO A 8 1.02 -20.70 14.85
C PRO A 8 0.09 -19.48 14.74
N ILE A 9 0.10 -18.81 13.59
CA ILE A 9 -0.78 -17.66 13.30
C ILE A 9 -2.13 -18.04 12.68
N LEU A 10 -2.23 -19.23 12.10
CA LEU A 10 -3.45 -19.79 11.52
C LEU A 10 -3.46 -21.31 11.71
N ARG A 11 -4.62 -21.86 12.09
CA ARG A 11 -4.85 -23.31 12.15
C ARG A 11 -6.07 -23.65 11.30
N ILE A 12 -5.93 -24.64 10.42
CA ILE A 12 -7.00 -25.12 9.55
C ILE A 12 -7.30 -26.56 9.94
N ARG A 13 -8.60 -26.90 10.03
CA ARG A 13 -9.07 -28.25 10.31
C ARG A 13 -10.09 -28.65 9.25
N GLY A 14 -9.84 -29.76 8.58
CA GLY A 14 -10.74 -30.29 7.55
C GLY A 14 -10.19 -31.60 6.98
N PRO A 15 -10.88 -32.20 5.99
CA PRO A 15 -10.37 -33.36 5.28
C PRO A 15 -9.02 -33.05 4.64
N MET A 16 -8.08 -34.00 4.70
CA MET A 16 -6.67 -33.81 4.31
C MET A 16 -6.51 -33.09 2.96
N ILE A 17 -7.20 -33.54 1.92
CA ILE A 17 -7.07 -32.96 0.58
C ILE A 17 -7.51 -31.50 0.50
N HIS A 18 -8.58 -31.12 1.22
CA HIS A 18 -9.10 -29.75 1.22
C HIS A 18 -8.16 -28.80 1.98
N ALA A 19 -7.65 -29.26 3.13
CA ALA A 19 -6.69 -28.49 3.91
C ALA A 19 -5.38 -28.28 3.12
N GLN A 20 -4.89 -29.31 2.43
CA GLN A 20 -3.68 -29.26 1.62
C GLN A 20 -3.80 -28.31 0.42
N LEU A 21 -4.95 -28.31 -0.27
CA LEU A 21 -5.20 -27.42 -1.41
C LEU A 21 -5.16 -25.93 -1.03
N ALA A 22 -5.61 -25.59 0.18
CA ALA A 22 -5.63 -24.21 0.66
C ALA A 22 -4.22 -23.68 1.03
N GLU A 23 -3.26 -24.57 1.31
CA GLU A 23 -1.95 -24.21 1.86
C GLU A 23 -1.21 -23.19 1.00
N THR A 24 -1.05 -23.46 -0.30
CA THR A 24 -0.28 -22.60 -1.22
C THR A 24 -0.84 -21.19 -1.27
N TYR A 25 -2.17 -21.05 -1.36
CA TYR A 25 -2.82 -19.75 -1.42
C TYR A 25 -2.64 -18.99 -0.09
N LEU A 26 -2.89 -19.67 1.04
CA LEU A 26 -2.81 -19.04 2.35
C LEU A 26 -1.39 -18.61 2.69
N LEU A 27 -0.39 -19.45 2.42
CA LEU A 27 1.01 -19.07 2.59
C LEU A 27 1.37 -17.85 1.74
N ASN A 28 0.94 -17.82 0.47
CA ASN A 28 1.22 -16.68 -0.41
C ASN A 28 0.63 -15.37 0.14
N VAL A 29 -0.65 -15.36 0.47
CA VAL A 29 -1.37 -14.17 0.94
C VAL A 29 -0.84 -13.70 2.30
N ILE A 30 -0.68 -14.62 3.25
CA ILE A 30 -0.27 -14.31 4.63
C ILE A 30 1.18 -13.83 4.65
N ASN A 31 2.10 -14.52 3.96
CA ASN A 31 3.50 -14.12 3.95
C ASN A 31 3.69 -12.74 3.34
N PHE A 32 3.06 -12.48 2.19
CA PHE A 32 3.20 -11.19 1.52
C PHE A 32 2.67 -10.03 2.38
N GLN A 33 1.43 -10.12 2.85
CA GLN A 33 0.83 -9.02 3.62
C GLN A 33 1.52 -8.83 4.98
N THR A 34 1.94 -9.90 5.65
CA THR A 34 2.66 -9.80 6.93
C THR A 34 4.05 -9.18 6.75
N LEU A 35 4.75 -9.50 5.66
CA LEU A 35 6.05 -8.90 5.33
C LEU A 35 5.92 -7.38 5.14
N ILE A 36 4.94 -6.93 4.34
CA ILE A 36 4.69 -5.52 4.11
C ILE A 36 4.28 -4.81 5.40
N ALA A 37 3.32 -5.37 6.15
CA ALA A 37 2.87 -4.79 7.41
C ALA A 37 4.01 -4.65 8.42
N SER A 38 4.88 -5.66 8.53
CA SER A 38 6.05 -5.62 9.41
C SER A 38 7.02 -4.51 9.02
N LYS A 39 7.27 -4.31 7.72
CA LYS A 39 8.14 -3.23 7.25
C LYS A 39 7.51 -1.85 7.48
N ALA A 40 6.23 -1.70 7.18
CA ALA A 40 5.50 -0.45 7.40
C ALA A 40 5.44 -0.09 8.90
N SER A 41 5.22 -1.07 9.79
CA SER A 41 5.23 -0.86 11.24
C SER A 41 6.58 -0.34 11.73
N ARG A 42 7.70 -0.89 11.24
CA ARG A 42 9.05 -0.37 11.56
C ARG A 42 9.23 1.08 11.11
N ILE A 43 8.66 1.47 9.97
CA ILE A 43 8.70 2.85 9.48
C ILE A 43 7.84 3.76 10.36
N ARG A 44 6.62 3.35 10.72
CA ARG A 44 5.77 4.09 11.67
C ARG A 44 6.47 4.31 13.01
N ASN A 45 7.15 3.29 13.53
CA ASN A 45 7.85 3.41 14.82
C ASN A 45 8.93 4.49 14.83
N VAL A 46 9.67 4.69 13.72
CA VAL A 46 10.69 5.74 13.62
C VAL A 46 10.12 7.11 13.21
N ALA A 47 8.86 7.16 12.79
CA ALA A 47 8.18 8.38 12.32
C ALA A 47 6.75 8.51 12.90
N PRO A 48 6.56 8.47 14.24
CA PRO A 48 5.25 8.29 14.87
C PRO A 48 4.24 9.37 14.51
N ASN A 49 4.67 10.63 14.39
CA ASN A 49 3.80 11.78 14.17
C ASN A 49 3.84 12.30 12.72
N LYS A 50 4.47 11.57 11.79
CA LYS A 50 4.56 11.99 10.38
C LYS A 50 3.44 11.37 9.57
N VAL A 51 3.05 12.06 8.49
CA VAL A 51 2.17 11.50 7.47
C VAL A 51 2.99 10.51 6.64
N LEU A 52 2.57 9.26 6.61
CA LEU A 52 3.21 8.18 5.86
C LEU A 52 2.28 7.69 4.77
N LEU A 53 2.75 7.67 3.52
CA LEU A 53 1.98 7.24 2.35
C LEU A 53 2.70 6.10 1.63
N GLU A 54 1.91 5.12 1.17
CA GLU A 54 2.41 3.97 0.40
C GLU A 54 2.36 4.28 -1.12
N PHE A 55 3.51 4.40 -1.78
CA PHE A 55 3.64 4.73 -3.22
C PHE A 55 4.34 3.62 -4.05
N GLY A 56 4.27 2.39 -3.57
CA GLY A 56 4.96 1.21 -4.10
C GLY A 56 4.24 0.48 -5.23
N THR A 57 2.97 0.79 -5.52
CA THR A 57 2.14 0.07 -6.53
C THR A 57 2.85 -0.14 -7.87
N ARG A 58 3.58 0.87 -8.38
CA ARG A 58 4.32 0.78 -9.67
C ARG A 58 5.52 -0.18 -9.67
N ARG A 59 5.90 -0.69 -8.49
CA ARG A 59 6.99 -1.67 -8.28
C ARG A 59 6.46 -2.99 -7.72
N SER A 60 5.15 -3.10 -7.53
CA SER A 60 4.53 -4.33 -7.03
C SER A 60 4.60 -5.42 -8.10
N HIS A 61 4.77 -6.66 -7.66
CA HIS A 61 4.97 -7.82 -8.55
C HIS A 61 3.71 -8.22 -9.33
N SER A 62 2.55 -7.66 -9.00
CA SER A 62 1.30 -7.83 -9.74
C SER A 62 0.31 -6.70 -9.39
N PRO A 63 -0.76 -6.51 -10.18
CA PRO A 63 -1.80 -5.53 -9.86
C PRO A 63 -2.42 -5.73 -8.47
N LEU A 64 -2.78 -6.98 -8.12
CA LEU A 64 -3.32 -7.33 -6.81
C LEU A 64 -2.29 -7.12 -5.68
N ALA A 65 -1.01 -7.36 -5.93
CA ALA A 65 0.03 -7.12 -4.93
C ALA A 65 0.11 -5.64 -4.54
N GLY A 66 -0.16 -4.71 -5.46
CA GLY A 66 -0.24 -3.28 -5.16
C GLY A 66 -1.36 -2.94 -4.17
N ILE A 67 -2.55 -3.50 -4.40
CA ILE A 67 -3.72 -3.29 -3.52
C ILE A 67 -3.47 -3.91 -2.13
N TYR A 68 -2.94 -5.13 -2.08
CA TYR A 68 -2.60 -5.80 -0.82
C TYR A 68 -1.46 -5.11 -0.07
N ALA A 69 -0.48 -4.54 -0.77
CA ALA A 69 0.58 -3.75 -0.14
C ALA A 69 0.05 -2.45 0.46
N ALA A 70 -0.84 -1.74 -0.25
CA ALA A 70 -1.53 -0.56 0.26
C ALA A 70 -2.32 -0.89 1.54
N ARG A 71 -3.13 -1.95 1.49
CA ARG A 71 -3.91 -2.45 2.64
C ARG A 71 -3.03 -2.80 3.84
N ALA A 72 -1.99 -3.61 3.62
CA ALA A 72 -1.10 -4.06 4.69
C ALA A 72 -0.33 -2.88 5.32
N SER A 73 0.11 -1.91 4.51
CA SER A 73 0.80 -0.71 5.00
C SER A 73 -0.13 0.17 5.83
N TYR A 74 -1.38 0.35 5.39
CA TYR A 74 -2.39 1.12 6.11
C TYR A 74 -2.72 0.49 7.48
N ILE A 75 -2.95 -0.83 7.52
CA ILE A 75 -3.18 -1.58 8.77
C ILE A 75 -1.99 -1.42 9.74
N ALA A 76 -0.77 -1.39 9.22
CA ALA A 76 0.45 -1.19 10.01
C ALA A 76 0.68 0.26 10.47
N GLY A 77 -0.21 1.19 10.12
CA GLY A 77 -0.23 2.55 10.62
C GLY A 77 0.18 3.62 9.59
N PHE A 78 0.25 3.32 8.29
CA PHE A 78 0.37 4.37 7.27
C PHE A 78 -0.96 5.15 7.15
N ASN A 79 -0.90 6.38 6.68
CA ASN A 79 -2.06 7.29 6.60
C ASN A 79 -2.83 7.17 5.28
N GLY A 80 -2.22 6.62 4.23
CA GLY A 80 -2.83 6.51 2.90
C GLY A 80 -1.91 5.84 1.87
N THR A 81 -2.32 5.86 0.61
CA THR A 81 -1.63 5.22 -0.53
C THR A 81 -1.74 6.07 -1.80
N SER A 82 -0.97 5.78 -2.85
CA SER A 82 -1.28 6.29 -4.21
C SER A 82 -2.24 5.38 -4.98
N ASN A 83 -2.61 4.22 -4.42
CA ASN A 83 -3.41 3.23 -5.11
C ASN A 83 -4.90 3.60 -5.08
N VAL A 84 -5.43 4.06 -6.20
CA VAL A 84 -6.84 4.49 -6.33
C VAL A 84 -7.82 3.34 -6.13
N ILE A 85 -7.47 2.11 -6.51
CA ILE A 85 -8.35 0.95 -6.31
C ILE A 85 -8.49 0.64 -4.82
N ALA A 86 -7.40 0.75 -4.05
CA ALA A 86 -7.46 0.59 -2.60
C ALA A 86 -8.32 1.67 -1.91
N ASP A 87 -8.41 2.87 -2.47
CA ASP A 87 -9.33 3.90 -2.00
C ASP A 87 -10.79 3.51 -2.24
N ILE A 88 -11.11 3.16 -3.48
CA ILE A 88 -12.47 2.80 -3.90
C ILE A 88 -12.97 1.54 -3.19
N GLU A 89 -12.17 0.49 -3.13
CA GLU A 89 -12.62 -0.83 -2.65
C GLU A 89 -12.43 -1.03 -1.14
N LEU A 90 -11.44 -0.36 -0.54
CA LEU A 90 -11.04 -0.59 0.86
C LEU A 90 -11.16 0.66 1.75
N GLY A 91 -11.56 1.81 1.19
CA GLY A 91 -11.70 3.07 1.93
C GLY A 91 -10.36 3.66 2.42
N ILE A 92 -9.25 3.29 1.79
CA ILE A 92 -7.91 3.78 2.15
C ILE A 92 -7.62 5.03 1.34
N LYS A 93 -7.71 6.20 1.98
CA LYS A 93 -7.52 7.50 1.31
C LYS A 93 -6.31 7.51 0.38
N SER A 94 -6.58 7.70 -0.92
CA SER A 94 -5.52 7.88 -1.90
C SER A 94 -5.02 9.32 -1.91
N SER A 95 -3.74 9.50 -2.22
CA SER A 95 -3.07 10.79 -2.32
C SER A 95 -1.99 10.72 -3.39
N GLY A 96 -1.85 11.78 -4.17
CA GLY A 96 -0.82 11.94 -5.18
C GLY A 96 -0.80 13.36 -5.72
N THR A 97 0.37 13.81 -6.15
CA THR A 97 0.60 15.15 -6.71
C THR A 97 0.90 15.05 -8.20
N MET A 98 1.64 16.02 -8.74
CA MET A 98 2.20 15.96 -10.08
C MET A 98 3.30 14.90 -10.21
N ALA A 99 3.28 14.18 -11.34
CA ALA A 99 4.41 13.38 -11.79
C ALA A 99 5.40 14.24 -12.59
N HIS A 100 6.68 13.85 -12.63
CA HIS A 100 7.68 14.55 -13.45
C HIS A 100 7.28 14.66 -14.93
N SER A 101 6.61 13.65 -15.48
CA SER A 101 6.13 13.68 -16.87
C SER A 101 5.12 14.79 -17.14
N PHE A 102 4.36 15.22 -16.12
CA PHE A 102 3.46 16.36 -16.24
C PHE A 102 4.27 17.65 -16.40
N VAL A 103 5.27 17.86 -15.55
CA VAL A 103 6.16 19.04 -15.59
C VAL A 103 6.94 19.11 -16.90
N GLN A 104 7.50 17.98 -17.36
CA GLN A 104 8.31 17.89 -18.58
C GLN A 104 7.52 18.15 -19.88
N LYS A 105 6.19 18.17 -19.82
CA LYS A 105 5.35 18.54 -20.96
C LYS A 105 5.40 20.04 -21.26
N PHE A 106 5.79 20.87 -20.30
CA PHE A 106 5.82 22.31 -20.42
C PHE A 106 7.23 22.83 -20.73
N ASN A 107 7.31 24.01 -21.34
CA ASN A 107 8.58 24.65 -21.64
C ASN A 107 9.31 25.13 -20.38
N THR A 108 8.55 25.53 -19.35
CA THR A 108 9.09 25.95 -18.05
C THR A 108 8.37 25.24 -16.92
N GLU A 109 9.06 25.10 -15.78
CA GLU A 109 8.49 24.50 -14.57
C GLU A 109 7.34 25.36 -14.01
N LEU A 110 7.50 26.68 -14.06
CA LEU A 110 6.50 27.64 -13.60
C LEU A 110 5.16 27.50 -14.34
N ASP A 111 5.20 27.32 -15.66
CA ASP A 111 4.00 27.10 -16.46
C ASP A 111 3.24 25.85 -15.99
N SER A 112 3.96 24.78 -15.67
CA SER A 112 3.35 23.55 -15.18
C SER A 112 2.66 23.74 -13.82
N PHE A 113 3.27 24.51 -12.92
CA PHE A 113 2.73 24.78 -11.60
C PHE A 113 1.51 25.70 -11.66
N ASN A 114 1.54 26.73 -12.50
CA ASN A 114 0.39 27.59 -12.74
C ASN A 114 -0.81 26.78 -13.25
N VAL A 115 -0.59 25.93 -14.25
CA VAL A 115 -1.66 25.07 -14.80
C VAL A 115 -2.18 24.08 -13.75
N TYR A 116 -1.30 23.51 -12.92
CA TYR A 116 -1.74 22.61 -11.86
C TYR A 116 -2.59 23.34 -10.81
N TYR A 117 -2.18 24.56 -10.41
CA TYR A 117 -2.94 25.40 -9.51
C TYR A 117 -4.30 25.82 -10.10
N ASP A 118 -4.36 26.15 -11.39
CA ASP A 118 -5.62 26.51 -12.07
C ASP A 118 -6.64 25.35 -12.05
N ILE A 119 -6.17 24.09 -12.05
CA ILE A 119 -7.03 22.89 -12.05
C ILE A 119 -7.45 22.50 -10.64
N TYR A 120 -6.53 22.52 -9.67
CA TYR A 120 -6.74 21.96 -8.32
C TYR A 120 -6.94 23.01 -7.22
N GLY A 121 -6.64 24.29 -7.49
CA GLY A 121 -6.77 25.41 -6.56
C GLY A 121 -5.96 25.20 -5.28
N GLU A 122 -6.53 25.55 -4.12
CA GLU A 122 -5.88 25.35 -2.81
C GLU A 122 -5.67 23.87 -2.44
N ASN A 123 -6.23 22.93 -3.21
CA ASN A 123 -5.99 21.49 -3.04
C ASN A 123 -4.81 20.98 -3.89
N SER A 124 -4.09 21.88 -4.58
CA SER A 124 -2.84 21.57 -5.31
C SER A 124 -1.70 21.19 -4.39
#